data_AF-A0A6B3GHZ7-F1
#
_entry.id   AF-A0A6B3GHZ7-F1
#
_cell.length_a   1.000
_cell.length_b   1.000
_cell.length_c   1.000
_cell.angle_alpha   90.00
_cell.angle_beta   90.00
_cell.angle_gamma   90.00
#
_symmetry.space_group_name_H-M   'P 1'
#
loop_
_entity.id
_entity.type
_entity.pdbx_description
1 polymer ?
#
loop_
_entity_poly.entity_id
_entity_poly.type
_entity_poly.pdbx_seq_one_letter_code
_entity_poly.pdbx_strand_id
1 'polypeptide(L)'
;VENEQVKTEIFQVLDQVVTRQDAILASNTSSIPLVKLAVATSRPDRVIGIHFFNPAPVQKLVELIPALTTSDETIQRAEAVVQDVLGKHPIRAQDRSGFVVNALLIPYLLSAIRMFESGIASREDIDN
;
A
#
# COMPACT_ATOMS: atom_id res chain seq x y z
N VAL A 1 2.18 -7.35 -10.85
CA VAL A 1 3.28 -8.28 -10.50
C VAL A 1 3.66 -8.03 -9.05
N GLU A 2 3.50 -9.04 -8.20
CA GLU A 2 3.94 -9.01 -6.80
C GLU A 2 5.14 -9.93 -6.61
N ASN A 3 6.29 -9.45 -7.04
CA ASN A 3 7.58 -10.12 -6.88
C ASN A 3 8.61 -9.06 -6.51
N GLU A 4 9.29 -9.25 -5.38
CA GLU A 4 10.25 -8.29 -4.83
C GLU A 4 11.39 -7.99 -5.82
N GLN A 5 11.98 -9.02 -6.41
CA GLN A 5 13.10 -8.86 -7.34
C GLN A 5 12.67 -8.05 -8.57
N VAL A 6 11.54 -8.42 -9.19
CA VAL A 6 11.04 -7.71 -10.37
C VAL A 6 10.73 -6.24 -10.06
N LYS A 7 10.11 -5.94 -8.92
CA LYS A 7 9.84 -4.55 -8.54
C LYS A 7 11.12 -3.78 -8.24
N THR A 8 12.09 -4.41 -7.58
CA THR A 8 13.38 -3.80 -7.26
C THR A 8 14.12 -3.41 -8.55
N GLU A 9 14.18 -4.31 -9.53
CA GLU A 9 14.76 -4.05 -10.85
C GLU A 9 14.03 -2.90 -11.58
N ILE A 10 12.70 -2.87 -11.53
CA ILE A 10 11.92 -1.75 -12.10
C ILE A 10 12.27 -0.43 -11.41
N PHE A 11 12.38 -0.40 -10.08
CA PHE A 11 12.73 0.81 -9.33
C PHE A 11 14.14 1.31 -9.65
N GLN A 12 15.11 0.41 -9.83
CA GLN A 12 16.46 0.76 -10.29
C GLN A 12 16.44 1.39 -11.68
N VAL A 13 15.67 0.83 -12.61
CA VAL A 13 15.51 1.40 -13.96
C VAL A 13 14.84 2.76 -13.88
N LEU A 14 13.76 2.90 -13.11
CA LEU A 14 13.05 4.17 -12.91
C LEU A 14 13.98 5.26 -12.36
N ASP A 15 14.83 4.92 -11.40
CA ASP A 15 15.78 5.88 -10.83
C ASP A 15 16.78 6.43 -11.85
N GLN A 16 17.17 5.62 -12.84
CA GLN A 16 18.08 6.02 -13.91
C GLN A 16 17.38 6.84 -15.01
N VAL A 17 16.17 6.44 -15.41
CA VAL A 17 15.48 7.06 -16.57
C VAL A 17 14.69 8.31 -16.18
N VAL A 18 14.23 8.42 -14.93
CA VAL A 18 13.48 9.59 -14.46
C VAL A 18 14.47 10.67 -14.03
N THR A 19 14.78 11.58 -14.96
CA THR A 19 15.77 12.65 -14.77
C THR A 19 15.31 13.77 -13.85
N ARG A 20 13.99 13.93 -13.69
CA ARG A 20 13.41 14.95 -12.80
C ARG A 20 13.68 14.58 -11.34
N GLN A 21 14.42 15.43 -10.65
CA GLN A 21 14.92 15.18 -9.28
C GLN A 21 13.79 15.10 -8.24
N ASP A 22 12.72 15.89 -8.40
CA ASP A 22 11.58 15.91 -7.48
C ASP A 22 10.50 14.87 -7.82
N ALA A 23 10.75 13.96 -8.76
CA ALA A 23 9.79 12.93 -9.12
C ALA A 23 9.65 11.89 -8.00
N ILE A 24 8.41 11.61 -7.62
CA ILE A 24 8.05 10.59 -6.63
C ILE A 24 7.85 9.25 -7.34
N LEU A 25 8.49 8.20 -6.83
CA LEU A 25 8.29 6.83 -7.30
C LEU A 25 7.37 6.08 -6.33
N ALA A 26 6.24 5.61 -6.84
CA ALA A 26 5.20 4.98 -6.03
C ALA A 26 4.99 3.50 -6.38
N SER A 27 4.74 2.67 -5.37
CA SER A 27 4.37 1.26 -5.56
C SER A 27 2.97 0.98 -5.00
N ASN A 28 2.14 0.27 -5.77
CA ASN A 28 0.84 -0.25 -5.33
C ASN A 28 0.97 -1.63 -4.65
N THR A 29 2.12 -1.95 -4.05
CA THR A 29 2.29 -3.28 -3.43
C THR A 29 1.43 -3.44 -2.20
N SER A 30 0.94 -4.65 -1.93
CA SER A 30 0.18 -5.00 -0.72
C SER A 30 1.01 -5.76 0.32
N SER A 31 2.24 -6.18 -0.02
CA SER A 31 3.03 -7.11 0.80
C SER A 31 4.54 -6.93 0.74
N ILE A 32 5.09 -6.19 -0.24
CA ILE A 32 6.53 -5.97 -0.34
C ILE A 32 6.91 -4.77 0.53
N PRO A 33 7.88 -4.90 1.46
CA PRO A 33 8.33 -3.79 2.29
C PRO A 33 8.84 -2.61 1.44
N LEU A 34 8.32 -1.41 1.68
CA LEU A 34 8.66 -0.23 0.87
C LEU A 34 10.13 0.17 1.04
N VAL A 35 10.72 -0.11 2.20
CA VAL A 35 12.16 0.11 2.43
C VAL A 35 13.05 -0.59 1.39
N LYS A 36 12.66 -1.79 0.92
CA LYS A 36 13.42 -2.53 -0.10
C LYS A 36 13.45 -1.80 -1.44
N LEU A 37 12.31 -1.23 -1.82
CA LEU A 37 12.19 -0.45 -3.05
C LEU A 37 12.89 0.90 -2.92
N ALA A 38 12.83 1.53 -1.74
CA ALA A 38 13.47 2.81 -1.48
C ALA A 38 14.99 2.74 -1.63
N VAL A 39 15.63 1.77 -0.97
CA VAL A 39 17.11 1.60 -0.98
C VAL A 39 17.68 1.12 -2.32
N ALA A 40 16.81 0.69 -3.24
CA ALA A 40 17.20 0.34 -4.60
C ALA A 40 17.38 1.57 -5.51
N THR A 41 17.09 2.77 -5.00
CA THR A 41 17.18 4.03 -5.72
C THR A 41 18.20 4.96 -5.06
N SER A 42 18.73 5.92 -5.80
CA SER A 42 19.57 7.01 -5.29
C SER A 42 18.79 8.11 -4.55
N ARG A 43 17.45 8.06 -4.56
CA ARG A 43 16.52 9.04 -3.98
C ARG A 43 15.48 8.40 -3.03
N PRO A 44 15.93 7.71 -1.96
CA PRO A 44 15.03 6.94 -1.09
C PRO A 44 14.00 7.80 -0.35
N ASP A 45 14.19 9.12 -0.27
CA ASP A 45 13.23 10.08 0.28
C ASP A 45 12.03 10.38 -0.65
N ARG A 46 12.15 10.03 -1.93
CA ARG A 46 11.12 10.20 -2.98
C ARG A 46 10.40 8.90 -3.32
N VAL A 47 10.54 7.86 -2.51
CA VAL A 47 9.84 6.58 -2.68
C VAL A 47 8.70 6.45 -1.66
N ILE A 48 7.52 6.00 -2.08
CA ILE A 48 6.35 5.81 -1.21
C ILE A 48 5.45 4.66 -1.71
N GLY A 49 4.68 4.03 -0.82
CA GLY A 49 3.56 3.18 -1.21
C GLY A 49 2.28 3.98 -1.44
N ILE A 50 1.56 3.70 -2.53
CA ILE A 50 0.21 4.21 -2.79
C ILE A 50 -0.67 3.00 -3.11
N HIS A 51 -1.35 2.48 -2.10
CA HIS A 51 -2.09 1.23 -2.17
C HIS A 51 -3.59 1.48 -2.39
N PHE A 52 -4.05 1.12 -3.58
CA PHE A 52 -5.44 1.17 -4.02
C PHE A 52 -6.15 -0.16 -3.74
N PHE A 53 -7.45 -0.07 -3.48
CA PHE A 53 -8.32 -1.24 -3.30
C PHE A 53 -9.06 -1.57 -4.61
N ASN A 54 -9.26 -2.85 -4.89
CA ASN A 54 -9.94 -3.30 -6.11
C ASN A 54 -11.48 -3.25 -5.94
N PRO A 55 -12.25 -2.73 -6.93
CA PRO A 55 -11.83 -2.01 -8.12
C PRO A 55 -11.37 -0.58 -7.82
N ALA A 56 -10.17 -0.21 -8.29
CA ALA A 56 -9.57 1.09 -8.00
C ALA A 56 -10.44 2.30 -8.41
N PRO A 57 -11.21 2.30 -9.52
CA PRO A 57 -12.08 3.41 -9.85
C PRO A 57 -13.25 3.60 -8.87
N VAL A 58 -13.70 2.52 -8.23
CA VAL A 58 -14.87 2.50 -7.35
C VAL A 58 -14.49 2.75 -5.89
N GLN A 59 -13.38 2.17 -5.45
CA GLN A 59 -12.93 2.28 -4.06
C GLN A 59 -12.41 3.69 -3.76
N LYS A 60 -12.92 4.28 -2.68
CA LYS A 60 -12.55 5.62 -2.22
C LYS A 60 -11.25 5.63 -1.44
N LEU A 61 -10.98 4.58 -0.67
CA LEU A 61 -9.84 4.51 0.23
C LEU A 61 -8.53 4.28 -0.55
N VAL A 62 -7.47 4.96 -0.12
CA VAL A 62 -6.09 4.70 -0.54
C VAL A 62 -5.19 4.75 0.69
N GLU A 63 -4.34 3.75 0.87
CA GLU A 63 -3.32 3.76 1.92
C GLU A 63 -2.02 4.35 1.36
N LEU A 64 -1.49 5.37 2.05
CA LEU A 64 -0.16 5.94 1.83
C LEU A 64 0.82 5.31 2.81
N ILE A 65 1.87 4.67 2.28
CA ILE A 65 2.83 3.88 3.07
C ILE A 65 4.22 4.50 2.92
N PRO A 66 4.61 5.44 3.81
CA PRO A 66 5.97 5.94 3.83
C PRO A 66 6.95 4.85 4.28
N ALA A 67 8.07 4.74 3.59
CA ALA A 67 9.26 4.08 4.12
C ALA A 67 9.91 4.97 5.19
N LEU A 68 10.82 4.40 5.97
CA LEU A 68 11.57 5.16 6.99
C LEU A 68 12.31 6.37 6.42
N THR A 69 12.71 6.30 5.14
CA THR A 69 13.44 7.36 4.44
C THR A 69 12.53 8.39 3.78
N THR A 70 11.25 8.10 3.58
CA THR A 70 10.31 8.96 2.83
C THR A 70 10.19 10.32 3.51
N SER A 71 10.41 11.41 2.76
CA SER A 71 10.32 12.76 3.30
C SER A 71 8.88 13.20 3.53
N ASP A 72 8.67 14.11 4.48
CA ASP A 72 7.36 14.73 4.73
C ASP A 72 6.81 15.43 3.48
N GLU A 73 7.69 16.02 2.66
CA GLU A 73 7.32 16.64 1.38
C GLU A 73 6.74 15.60 0.40
N THR A 74 7.35 14.43 0.28
CA THR A 74 6.84 13.33 -0.55
C THR A 74 5.47 12.85 -0.06
N ILE A 75 5.29 12.72 1.26
CA ILE A 75 4.01 12.32 1.86
C ILE A 75 2.92 13.35 1.53
N GLN A 76 3.17 14.63 1.77
CA GLN A 76 2.21 15.71 1.51
C GLN A 76 1.83 15.80 0.02
N ARG A 77 2.80 15.66 -0.88
CA ARG A 77 2.53 15.66 -2.34
C ARG A 77 1.72 14.44 -2.78
N ALA A 78 2.02 13.25 -2.23
CA ALA A 78 1.23 12.05 -2.52
C ALA A 78 -0.22 12.19 -2.00
N GLU A 79 -0.39 12.75 -0.80
CA GLU A 79 -1.69 13.03 -0.20
C GLU A 79 -2.51 14.00 -1.05
N ALA A 80 -1.91 15.12 -1.50
CA ALA A 80 -2.56 16.09 -2.38
C ALA A 80 -2.95 15.47 -3.74
N VAL A 81 -2.11 14.63 -4.35
CA VAL A 81 -2.46 13.93 -5.59
C VAL A 81 -3.64 12.99 -5.37
N VAL A 82 -3.61 12.19 -4.31
CA VAL A 82 -4.68 11.21 -4.02
C VAL A 82 -6.00 11.90 -3.70
N GLN A 83 -5.96 12.98 -2.93
CA GLN A 83 -7.15 13.71 -2.53
C GLN A 83 -7.68 14.61 -3.66
N ASP A 84 -6.86 15.52 -4.16
CA ASP A 84 -7.31 16.64 -4.98
C ASP A 84 -7.34 16.30 -6.47
N VAL A 85 -6.47 15.40 -6.94
CA VAL A 85 -6.41 15.00 -8.36
C VAL A 85 -7.21 13.73 -8.61
N LEU A 86 -7.09 12.73 -7.73
CA LEU A 86 -7.78 11.44 -7.89
C LEU A 86 -9.16 11.39 -7.22
N GLY A 87 -9.50 12.35 -6.36
CA GLY A 87 -10.79 12.40 -5.66
C GLY A 87 -10.97 11.25 -4.66
N LYS A 88 -9.87 10.75 -4.08
CA LYS A 88 -9.85 9.62 -3.15
C LYS A 88 -9.59 10.07 -1.72
N HIS A 89 -9.82 9.17 -0.76
CA HIS A 89 -9.57 9.40 0.65
C HIS A 89 -8.23 8.76 1.05
N PRO A 90 -7.15 9.53 1.20
CA PRO A 90 -5.88 9.01 1.68
C PRO A 90 -5.93 8.74 3.18
N ILE A 91 -5.32 7.63 3.61
CA ILE A 91 -4.94 7.40 5.01
C ILE A 91 -3.46 7.06 5.07
N ARG A 92 -2.79 7.41 6.17
CA ARG A 92 -1.38 7.03 6.38
C ARG A 92 -1.32 5.69 7.12
N ALA A 93 -0.53 4.76 6.61
CA ALA A 93 -0.29 3.45 7.20
C ALA A 93 1.21 3.23 7.39
N GLN A 94 1.60 2.58 8.49
CA GLN A 94 2.99 2.15 8.66
C GLN A 94 3.30 0.98 7.73
N ASP A 95 4.56 0.90 7.30
CA ASP A 95 5.09 -0.22 6.49
C ASP A 95 5.12 -1.51 7.32
N ARG A 96 3.97 -2.21 7.32
CA ARG A 96 3.77 -3.53 7.93
C ARG A 96 2.98 -4.41 6.97
N SER A 97 3.13 -5.73 7.09
CA SER A 97 2.36 -6.68 6.29
C SER A 97 0.85 -6.44 6.42
N GLY A 98 0.18 -6.23 5.28
CA GLY A 98 -1.26 -5.98 5.22
C GLY A 98 -1.72 -4.59 5.68
N PHE A 99 -0.80 -3.63 5.90
CA PHE A 99 -1.09 -2.23 6.23
C PHE A 99 -2.20 -2.07 7.29
N VAL A 100 -3.23 -1.26 7.08
CA VAL A 100 -4.32 -1.12 8.05
C VAL A 100 -5.44 -2.11 7.74
N VAL A 101 -5.98 -2.07 6.51
CA VAL A 101 -7.21 -2.81 6.18
C VAL A 101 -7.02 -4.32 6.24
N ASN A 102 -6.01 -4.87 5.56
CA ASN A 102 -5.83 -6.34 5.54
C ASN A 102 -5.40 -6.88 6.90
N ALA A 103 -4.64 -6.10 7.66
CA ALA A 103 -4.25 -6.47 9.01
C ALA A 103 -5.41 -6.51 10.02
N LEU A 104 -6.53 -5.83 9.75
CA LEU A 104 -7.78 -5.95 10.54
C LEU A 104 -8.72 -7.01 9.95
N LEU A 105 -8.85 -7.05 8.62
CA LEU A 105 -9.76 -7.94 7.92
C LEU A 105 -9.38 -9.43 8.08
N ILE A 106 -8.10 -9.77 7.96
CA ILE A 106 -7.67 -11.17 8.03
C ILE A 106 -7.98 -11.78 9.41
N PRO A 107 -7.63 -11.16 10.55
CA PRO A 107 -8.04 -11.68 11.86
C PRO A 107 -9.55 -11.80 12.05
N TYR A 108 -10.34 -10.86 11.51
CA TYR A 108 -11.80 -10.95 11.51
C TYR A 108 -12.28 -12.20 10.76
N LEU A 109 -11.81 -12.42 9.53
CA LEU A 109 -12.16 -13.59 8.72
C LEU A 109 -11.72 -14.91 9.39
N LEU A 110 -10.55 -14.94 10.00
CA LEU A 110 -10.09 -16.12 10.76
C LEU A 110 -10.98 -16.41 11.96
N SER A 111 -11.53 -15.39 12.61
CA SER A 111 -12.46 -15.55 13.73
C SER A 111 -13.81 -16.07 13.25
N ALA A 112 -14.31 -15.56 12.13
CA ALA A 112 -15.51 -16.07 11.47
C ALA A 112 -15.39 -17.55 11.09
N ILE A 113 -14.25 -17.95 10.50
CA ILE A 113 -13.96 -19.36 10.17
C ILE A 113 -14.02 -20.24 11.42
N ARG A 114 -13.36 -19.82 12.52
CA ARG A 114 -13.36 -20.57 13.78
C ARG A 114 -14.75 -20.69 14.41
N MET A 115 -15.59 -19.67 14.27
CA MET A 115 -16.97 -19.69 14.75
C MET A 115 -17.80 -20.74 14.00
N PHE A 116 -17.61 -20.82 12.68
CA PHE A 116 -18.24 -21.85 11.86
C PHE A 116 -17.72 -23.25 12.20
N GLU A 117 -16.39 -23.43 12.29
CA GLU A 117 -15.77 -24.73 12.61
C GLU A 117 -16.19 -25.28 13.99
N SER A 118 -16.44 -24.40 14.97
CA SER A 118 -16.90 -24.79 16.30
C SER A 118 -18.41 -25.04 16.39
N GLY A 119 -19.16 -24.83 15.30
CA GLY A 119 -20.60 -25.04 15.24
C GLY A 119 -21.42 -24.01 16.03
N ILE A 120 -20.82 -22.86 16.38
CA ILE A 120 -21.50 -21.79 17.13
C ILE A 120 -22.60 -21.14 16.28
N ALA A 121 -22.33 -20.95 14.98
CA ALA A 121 -23.26 -20.34 14.03
C ALA A 121 -23.09 -20.97 12.64
N SER A 122 -24.14 -20.92 11.83
CA SER A 122 -24.07 -21.29 10.41
C SER A 122 -23.25 -20.26 9.63
N ARG A 123 -22.74 -20.63 8.45
CA ARG A 123 -22.03 -19.67 7.57
C ARG A 123 -22.94 -18.50 7.17
N GLU A 124 -24.23 -18.78 6.97
CA GLU A 124 -25.23 -17.77 6.60
C GLU A 124 -25.47 -16.78 7.74
N ASP A 125 -25.53 -17.24 8.99
CA ASP A 125 -25.72 -16.36 10.14
C ASP A 125 -24.46 -15.53 10.47
N ILE A 126 -23.27 -16.02 10.09
CA ILE A 126 -22.01 -15.28 10.25
C ILE A 126 -21.88 -14.14 9.22
N ASP A 127 -22.44 -14.32 8.02
CA ASP A 127 -22.34 -13.35 6.92
C ASP A 127 -23.38 -12.20 7.01
N ASN A 128 -24.42 -12.31 7.85
CA ASN A 128 -25.49 -11.32 8.02
C ASN A 128 -25.26 -10.37 9.21
#